data_AF-A0A4Q3XFA3-F1
#
_entry.id   AF-A0A4Q3XFA3-F1
#
_cell.length_a   1.000
_cell.length_b   1.000
_cell.length_c   1.000
_cell.angle_alpha   90.00
_cell.angle_beta   90.00
_cell.angle_gamma   90.00
#
_symmetry.space_group_name_H-M   'P 1'
#
loop_
_entity.id
_entity.type
_entity.pdbx_description
1 polymer ?
#
loop_
_entity_poly.entity_id
_entity_poly.type
_entity_poly.pdbx_seq_one_letter_code
_entity_poly.pdbx_strand_id
1 'polypeptide(L)'
;MNISSFKSTSGKSKGFTLIELLVVIAIIAILAAILFPVFGRARENARRASCQSNLKQIGLGILQYVQDYDEKYPQCRSSNIPAPNGWNNVYAPWHLAIYPYVKSLQVYKCPSNPYDDKMINSYDGTKDVVPISYLCNGSDIFGAGPQAAVRTDFGGDRPMNGPFFGDALSLARIPNSAQLILVGEQRTNRRDPEFYTVVDLEFLNHLGTTNFLFADGHVKAMKPVNTGTPINMWNVDNTTAPGDAAPGPALPGGALTAKLSSEQNRM
;
A
#
# COMPACT_ATOMS: atom_id res chain seq x y z
N MET A 1 1.58 6.19 -84.61
CA MET A 1 1.45 6.43 -83.15
C MET A 1 2.80 6.89 -82.63
N ASN A 2 2.87 8.12 -82.12
CA ASN A 2 4.10 8.73 -81.59
C ASN A 2 4.42 8.11 -80.22
N ILE A 3 5.60 7.52 -80.06
CA ILE A 3 6.16 7.14 -78.76
C ILE A 3 6.96 8.34 -78.25
N SER A 4 6.38 9.10 -77.32
CA SER A 4 7.05 10.18 -76.60
C SER A 4 8.12 9.62 -75.66
N SER A 5 9.37 10.03 -75.88
CA SER A 5 10.55 9.72 -75.07
C SER A 5 10.42 10.29 -73.65
N PHE A 6 10.45 9.42 -72.63
CA PHE A 6 10.61 9.81 -71.23
C PHE A 6 12.07 10.17 -70.96
N LYS A 7 12.38 11.47 -70.84
CA LYS A 7 13.65 11.92 -70.28
C LYS A 7 13.69 11.65 -68.79
N SER A 8 14.48 10.65 -68.37
CA SER A 8 14.85 10.44 -66.97
C SER A 8 15.73 11.59 -66.51
N THR A 9 15.19 12.47 -65.64
CA THR A 9 15.98 13.46 -64.93
C THR A 9 16.80 12.73 -63.87
N SER A 10 18.10 12.53 -64.11
CA SER A 10 19.03 12.00 -63.11
C SER A 10 19.15 13.00 -61.95
N GLY A 11 18.29 12.85 -60.95
CA GLY A 11 18.46 13.53 -59.67
C GLY A 11 19.78 13.08 -59.06
N LYS A 12 20.71 14.01 -58.84
CA LYS A 12 21.96 13.73 -58.14
C LYS A 12 21.63 13.15 -56.76
N SER A 13 21.83 11.84 -56.57
CA SER A 13 21.77 11.21 -55.26
C SER A 13 22.92 11.80 -54.42
N LYS A 14 22.58 12.65 -53.45
CA LYS A 14 23.56 13.10 -52.45
C LYS A 14 23.96 11.87 -51.63
N GLY A 15 25.22 11.47 -51.70
CA GLY A 15 25.76 10.39 -50.87
C GLY A 15 25.82 10.83 -49.42
N PHE A 16 25.31 10.00 -48.51
CA PHE A 16 25.41 10.22 -47.08
C PHE A 16 26.83 9.88 -46.63
N THR A 17 27.51 10.83 -45.98
CA THR A 17 28.88 10.61 -45.53
C THR A 17 28.90 9.82 -44.21
N LEU A 18 29.94 9.02 -44.00
CA LEU A 18 30.09 8.23 -42.77
C LEU A 18 30.13 9.11 -41.50
N ILE A 19 30.66 10.33 -41.62
CA ILE A 19 30.72 11.30 -40.52
C ILE A 19 29.33 11.86 -40.15
N GLU A 20 28.47 12.13 -41.13
CA GLU A 20 27.09 12.56 -40.88
C GLU A 20 26.31 11.48 -40.11
N LEU A 21 26.50 10.21 -40.47
CA LEU A 21 25.88 9.10 -39.73
C LEU A 21 26.41 9.01 -38.30
N LEU A 22 27.73 9.14 -38.13
CA LEU A 22 28.37 9.01 -36.82
C LEU A 22 27.95 10.13 -35.85
N VAL A 23 27.83 11.37 -36.33
CA VAL A 23 27.37 12.49 -35.50
C VAL A 23 25.92 12.30 -35.08
N VAL A 24 25.04 11.81 -35.98
CA VAL A 24 23.62 11.59 -35.65
C VAL A 24 23.46 10.51 -34.59
N ILE A 25 24.14 9.37 -34.73
CA ILE A 25 24.07 8.32 -33.70
C ILE A 25 24.67 8.79 -32.37
N ALA A 26 25.73 9.61 -32.40
CA ALA A 26 26.32 10.19 -31.20
C ALA A 26 25.33 11.11 -30.47
N ILE A 27 24.61 11.97 -31.21
CA ILE A 27 23.58 12.84 -30.63
C ILE A 27 22.43 12.01 -30.07
N ILE A 28 21.93 11.00 -30.80
CA ILE A 28 20.86 10.11 -30.33
C ILE A 28 21.30 9.36 -29.06
N ALA A 29 22.54 8.87 -29.00
CA ALA A 29 23.08 8.18 -27.83
C ALA A 29 23.12 9.11 -26.60
N ILE A 30 23.55 10.36 -26.76
CA ILE A 30 23.56 11.36 -25.67
C ILE A 30 22.14 11.66 -25.20
N LEU A 31 21.21 11.90 -26.13
CA LEU A 31 19.81 12.18 -25.79
C LEU A 31 19.16 11.00 -25.08
N ALA A 32 19.34 9.79 -25.60
CA ALA A 32 18.80 8.57 -25.00
C ALA A 32 19.37 8.32 -23.59
N ALA A 33 20.66 8.55 -23.38
CA ALA A 33 21.31 8.40 -22.08
C ALA A 33 20.70 9.30 -20.99
N ILE A 34 20.29 10.53 -21.35
CA ILE A 34 19.61 11.45 -20.41
C ILE A 34 18.12 11.09 -20.27
N LEU A 35 17.49 10.66 -21.35
CA LEU A 35 16.05 10.50 -21.43
C LEU A 35 15.55 9.21 -20.73
N PHE A 36 16.31 8.11 -20.80
CA PHE A 36 15.94 6.85 -20.13
C PHE A 36 15.79 6.95 -18.60
N PRO A 37 16.75 7.50 -17.83
CA PRO A 37 16.59 7.60 -16.37
C PRO A 37 15.43 8.54 -15.98
N VAL A 38 15.18 9.59 -16.77
CA VAL A 38 14.07 10.53 -16.54
C VAL A 38 12.73 9.83 -16.77
N PHE A 39 12.59 9.07 -17.86
CA PHE A 39 11.36 8.32 -18.12
C PHE A 39 11.05 7.28 -17.05
N GLY A 40 12.06 6.59 -16.51
CA GLY A 40 11.88 5.66 -15.41
C GLY A 40 11.26 6.34 -14.17
N ARG A 41 11.82 7.48 -13.75
CA ARG A 41 11.28 8.27 -12.64
C ARG A 41 9.89 8.83 -12.93
N ALA A 42 9.64 9.32 -14.14
CA ALA A 42 8.33 9.84 -14.54
C ALA A 42 7.24 8.75 -14.49
N ARG A 43 7.55 7.55 -15.00
CA ARG A 43 6.65 6.39 -14.94
C ARG A 43 6.34 6.00 -13.51
N GLU A 44 7.34 5.98 -12.64
CA GLU A 44 7.13 5.62 -11.23
C GLU A 44 6.33 6.68 -10.47
N ASN A 45 6.54 7.96 -10.75
CA ASN A 45 5.69 9.03 -10.23
C ASN A 45 4.22 8.85 -10.63
N ALA A 46 3.94 8.46 -11.88
CA ALA A 46 2.58 8.19 -12.34
C ALA A 46 1.95 6.97 -11.63
N ARG A 47 2.74 5.91 -11.40
CA ARG A 47 2.29 4.75 -10.62
C ARG A 47 2.01 5.11 -9.16
N ARG A 48 2.86 5.90 -8.52
CA ARG A 48 2.64 6.41 -7.16
C ARG A 48 1.34 7.23 -7.08
N ALA A 49 1.10 8.13 -8.04
CA ALA A 49 -0.13 8.93 -8.10
C ALA A 49 -1.39 8.05 -8.26
N SER A 50 -1.31 7.02 -9.10
CA SER A 50 -2.39 6.04 -9.25
C SER A 50 -2.63 5.28 -7.94
N CYS A 51 -1.57 4.91 -7.24
CA CYS A 51 -1.63 4.24 -5.95
C CYS A 51 -2.29 5.12 -4.85
N GLN A 52 -1.99 6.42 -4.84
CA GLN A 52 -2.66 7.38 -3.96
C GLN A 52 -4.14 7.51 -4.28
N SER A 53 -4.51 7.53 -5.57
CA SER A 53 -5.92 7.56 -6.00
C SER A 53 -6.67 6.31 -5.54
N ASN A 54 -6.02 5.14 -5.61
CA ASN A 54 -6.57 3.89 -5.09
C ASN A 54 -6.81 3.97 -3.57
N LEU A 55 -5.81 4.38 -2.79
CA LEU A 55 -5.96 4.58 -1.34
C LEU A 55 -7.04 5.60 -0.99
N LYS A 56 -7.24 6.64 -1.83
CA LYS A 56 -8.32 7.61 -1.65
C LYS A 56 -9.70 6.98 -1.84
N GLN A 57 -9.87 6.16 -2.86
CA GLN A 57 -11.12 5.41 -3.07
C GLN A 57 -11.38 4.42 -1.92
N ILE A 58 -10.33 3.75 -1.45
CA ILE A 58 -10.38 2.89 -0.27
C ILE A 58 -10.81 3.68 0.97
N GLY A 59 -10.20 4.84 1.23
CA GLY A 59 -10.54 5.69 2.36
C GLY A 59 -11.98 6.17 2.35
N LEU A 60 -12.49 6.54 1.17
CA LEU A 60 -13.92 6.87 1.03
C LEU A 60 -14.80 5.66 1.35
N GLY A 61 -14.45 4.46 0.88
CA GLY A 61 -15.17 3.23 1.20
C GLY A 61 -15.15 2.89 2.69
N ILE A 62 -14.02 3.10 3.37
CA ILE A 62 -13.91 2.92 4.83
C ILE A 62 -14.79 3.93 5.56
N LEU A 63 -14.77 5.21 5.17
CA LEU A 63 -15.58 6.23 5.83
C LEU A 63 -17.09 6.01 5.62
N GLN A 64 -17.51 5.51 4.45
CA GLN A 64 -18.89 5.10 4.23
C GLN A 64 -19.28 3.89 5.10
N TYR A 65 -18.39 2.90 5.20
CA TYR A 65 -18.59 1.77 6.12
C TYR A 65 -18.75 2.25 7.57
N VAL A 66 -17.88 3.15 8.04
CA VAL A 66 -17.94 3.69 9.41
C VAL A 66 -19.30 4.33 9.69
N GLN A 67 -19.87 5.05 8.72
CA GLN A 67 -21.19 5.67 8.88
C GLN A 67 -22.33 4.64 9.01
N ASP A 68 -22.22 3.50 8.33
CA ASP A 68 -23.26 2.46 8.32
C ASP A 68 -23.15 1.47 9.50
N TYR A 69 -21.97 1.37 10.14
CA TYR A 69 -21.66 0.36 11.16
C TYR A 69 -21.27 0.96 12.51
N ASP A 70 -22.19 1.71 13.13
CA ASP A 70 -22.07 2.28 14.49
C ASP A 70 -20.79 3.08 14.74
N GLU A 71 -20.33 3.82 13.73
CA GLU A 71 -19.11 4.61 13.76
C GLU A 71 -17.85 3.77 14.07
N LYS A 72 -17.87 2.46 13.81
CA LYS A 72 -16.72 1.57 13.97
C LYS A 72 -15.99 1.36 12.65
N TYR A 73 -14.67 1.32 12.71
CA TYR A 73 -13.86 0.93 11.55
C TYR A 73 -14.10 -0.53 11.16
N PRO A 74 -13.82 -0.93 9.91
CA PRO A 74 -13.86 -2.33 9.55
C PRO A 74 -12.76 -3.09 10.28
N GLN A 75 -13.10 -4.28 10.78
CA GLN A 75 -12.12 -5.20 11.34
C GLN A 75 -11.19 -5.71 10.23
N CYS A 76 -9.90 -5.85 10.50
CA CYS A 76 -8.92 -6.41 9.55
C CYS A 76 -9.36 -7.77 9.00
N ARG A 77 -9.97 -8.58 9.86
CA ARG A 77 -10.77 -9.76 9.51
C ARG A 77 -12.04 -9.81 10.31
N SER A 78 -13.16 -10.14 9.67
CA SER A 78 -14.42 -10.43 10.36
C SER A 78 -14.54 -11.93 10.65
N SER A 79 -15.02 -12.32 11.83
CA SER A 79 -15.31 -13.73 12.17
C SER A 79 -16.75 -14.13 11.86
N ASN A 80 -17.02 -15.44 11.89
CA ASN A 80 -18.36 -16.03 11.92
C ASN A 80 -19.27 -15.72 10.73
N ILE A 81 -18.72 -15.52 9.53
CA ILE A 81 -19.54 -15.53 8.32
C ILE A 81 -20.00 -16.97 8.07
N PRO A 82 -21.33 -17.23 7.93
CA PRO A 82 -21.84 -18.56 7.64
C PRO A 82 -21.23 -19.09 6.34
N ALA A 83 -20.52 -20.22 6.42
CA ALA A 83 -19.94 -20.86 5.25
C ALA A 83 -20.92 -21.87 4.65
N PRO A 84 -21.07 -21.97 3.30
CA PRO A 84 -21.94 -22.95 2.66
C PRO A 84 -21.62 -24.41 3.01
N ASN A 85 -20.40 -24.69 3.47
CA ASN A 85 -19.90 -26.01 3.86
C ASN A 85 -20.09 -26.33 5.35
N GLY A 86 -20.83 -25.52 6.11
CA GLY A 86 -21.16 -25.79 7.52
C GLY A 86 -20.03 -25.53 8.51
N TRP A 87 -18.92 -24.94 8.06
CA TRP A 87 -17.85 -24.47 8.96
C TRP A 87 -18.24 -23.10 9.51
N ASN A 88 -18.49 -23.02 10.82
CA ASN A 88 -18.46 -21.74 11.53
C ASN A 88 -16.99 -21.41 11.78
N ASN A 89 -16.47 -20.33 11.17
CA ASN A 89 -15.13 -19.69 11.32
C ASN A 89 -14.51 -19.27 9.98
N VAL A 90 -15.29 -18.74 9.04
CA VAL A 90 -14.74 -18.11 7.85
C VAL A 90 -14.36 -16.67 8.18
N TYR A 91 -13.13 -16.29 7.80
CA TYR A 91 -12.63 -14.93 7.89
C TYR A 91 -12.71 -14.24 6.54
N ALA A 92 -13.42 -13.11 6.48
CA ALA A 92 -13.36 -12.21 5.35
C ALA A 92 -12.40 -11.05 5.67
N PRO A 93 -11.51 -10.67 4.74
CA PRO A 93 -10.66 -9.51 4.93
C PRO A 93 -11.49 -8.21 4.90
N TRP A 94 -11.00 -7.16 5.57
CA TRP A 94 -11.62 -5.83 5.59
C TRP A 94 -11.95 -5.28 4.20
N HIS A 95 -11.20 -5.68 3.18
CA HIS A 95 -11.44 -5.36 1.78
C HIS A 95 -12.87 -5.71 1.34
N LEU A 96 -13.37 -6.89 1.73
CA LEU A 96 -14.72 -7.33 1.40
C LEU A 96 -15.78 -6.60 2.22
N ALA A 97 -15.45 -6.20 3.46
CA ALA A 97 -16.35 -5.39 4.28
C ALA A 97 -16.65 -4.04 3.61
N ILE A 98 -15.66 -3.44 2.94
CA ILE A 98 -15.86 -2.16 2.25
C ILE A 98 -16.18 -2.29 0.75
N TYR A 99 -16.15 -3.51 0.20
CA TYR A 99 -16.39 -3.74 -1.22
C TYR A 99 -17.75 -3.21 -1.72
N PRO A 100 -18.86 -3.27 -0.96
CA PRO A 100 -20.14 -2.67 -1.38
C PRO A 100 -20.06 -1.17 -1.70
N TYR A 101 -19.10 -0.46 -1.11
CA TYR A 101 -18.86 0.98 -1.30
C TYR A 101 -17.88 1.24 -2.44
N VAL A 102 -16.80 0.46 -2.53
CA VAL A 102 -15.74 0.64 -3.54
C VAL A 102 -16.15 0.07 -4.91
N LYS A 103 -16.83 -1.08 -4.93
CA LYS A 103 -17.36 -1.79 -6.12
C LYS A 103 -16.32 -2.15 -7.19
N SER A 104 -15.03 -2.09 -6.88
CA SER A 104 -13.95 -2.42 -7.80
C SER A 104 -12.77 -3.07 -7.09
N LEU A 105 -12.46 -4.31 -7.45
CA LEU A 105 -11.34 -5.06 -6.86
C LEU A 105 -9.97 -4.56 -7.36
N GLN A 106 -9.92 -3.91 -8.54
CA GLN A 106 -8.69 -3.39 -9.13
C GLN A 106 -8.08 -2.27 -8.28
N VAL A 107 -8.91 -1.57 -7.51
CA VAL A 107 -8.49 -0.51 -6.59
C VAL A 107 -7.55 -1.04 -5.51
N TYR A 108 -7.61 -2.34 -5.16
CA TYR A 108 -6.75 -2.92 -4.13
C TYR A 108 -5.37 -3.36 -4.63
N LYS A 109 -5.06 -3.11 -5.91
CA LYS A 109 -3.75 -3.40 -6.51
C LYS A 109 -2.94 -2.12 -6.69
N CYS A 110 -1.74 -2.08 -6.12
CA CYS A 110 -0.76 -1.05 -6.46
C CYS A 110 -0.08 -1.39 -7.80
N PRO A 111 0.00 -0.44 -8.76
CA PRO A 111 0.69 -0.66 -10.03
C PRO A 111 2.20 -0.92 -9.93
N SER A 112 2.82 -0.60 -8.79
CA SER A 112 4.24 -0.85 -8.53
C SER A 112 4.49 -2.10 -7.68
N ASN A 113 3.44 -2.78 -7.19
CA ASN A 113 3.61 -4.03 -6.47
C ASN A 113 3.85 -5.19 -7.47
N PRO A 114 5.05 -5.81 -7.49
CA PRO A 114 5.36 -6.88 -8.42
C PRO A 114 4.67 -8.21 -8.07
N TYR A 115 4.19 -8.36 -6.83
CA TYR A 115 3.52 -9.57 -6.38
C TYR A 115 2.06 -9.56 -6.80
N ASP A 116 1.59 -10.66 -7.37
CA ASP A 116 0.17 -10.87 -7.69
C ASP A 116 -0.55 -11.75 -6.67
N ASP A 117 -0.04 -11.76 -5.43
CA ASP A 117 -0.70 -12.45 -4.35
C ASP A 117 -2.07 -11.82 -4.09
N LYS A 118 -3.03 -12.72 -3.90
CA LYS A 118 -4.41 -12.39 -3.56
C LYS A 118 -4.76 -13.06 -2.25
N MET A 119 -5.65 -12.43 -1.51
CA MET A 119 -6.13 -13.00 -0.26
C MET A 119 -6.92 -14.27 -0.54
N ILE A 120 -6.68 -15.28 0.30
CA ILE A 120 -7.53 -16.47 0.34
C ILE A 120 -8.79 -16.05 1.08
N ASN A 121 -9.94 -16.12 0.42
CA ASN A 121 -11.19 -16.11 1.14
C ASN A 121 -11.41 -17.52 1.69
N SER A 122 -11.46 -17.68 3.01
CA SER A 122 -11.73 -18.99 3.62
C SER A 122 -13.17 -19.48 3.30
N TYR A 123 -14.01 -18.63 2.72
CA TYR A 123 -15.45 -18.84 2.45
C TYR A 123 -15.76 -19.99 1.47
N ASP A 124 -14.94 -20.20 0.45
CA ASP A 124 -15.28 -21.17 -0.61
C ASP A 124 -14.08 -21.94 -1.19
N GLY A 125 -12.88 -21.75 -0.64
CA GLY A 125 -11.67 -22.35 -1.19
C GLY A 125 -11.30 -21.83 -2.59
N THR A 126 -12.01 -20.83 -3.12
CA THR A 126 -11.54 -20.02 -4.23
C THR A 126 -10.40 -19.17 -3.71
N LYS A 127 -9.21 -19.61 -4.10
CA LYS A 127 -8.02 -18.77 -4.10
C LYS A 127 -8.39 -17.59 -5.02
N ASP A 128 -8.16 -16.35 -4.59
CA ASP A 128 -8.07 -15.17 -5.49
C ASP A 128 -9.22 -14.15 -5.46
N VAL A 129 -9.66 -13.67 -4.29
CA VAL A 129 -10.75 -12.67 -4.25
C VAL A 129 -10.27 -11.22 -4.29
N VAL A 130 -9.15 -10.87 -3.62
CA VAL A 130 -8.71 -9.46 -3.53
C VAL A 130 -7.18 -9.32 -3.63
N PRO A 131 -6.65 -8.42 -4.49
CA PRO A 131 -5.21 -8.13 -4.54
C PRO A 131 -4.64 -7.59 -3.22
N ILE A 132 -3.41 -7.97 -2.88
CA ILE A 132 -2.76 -7.61 -1.60
C ILE A 132 -1.69 -6.54 -1.82
N SER A 133 -2.11 -5.30 -2.06
CA SER A 133 -1.17 -4.17 -2.08
C SER A 133 -1.35 -3.19 -0.94
N TYR A 134 -2.44 -3.30 -0.19
CA TYR A 134 -2.79 -2.40 0.89
C TYR A 134 -3.22 -3.20 2.11
N LEU A 135 -2.53 -3.00 3.22
CA LEU A 135 -2.78 -3.70 4.46
C LEU A 135 -3.36 -2.76 5.50
N CYS A 136 -4.30 -3.28 6.30
CA CYS A 136 -4.90 -2.52 7.39
C CYS A 136 -3.99 -2.43 8.60
N ASN A 137 -4.20 -1.36 9.36
CA ASN A 137 -3.62 -1.14 10.67
C ASN A 137 -4.51 -1.80 11.75
N GLY A 138 -4.33 -3.09 11.94
CA GLY A 138 -5.00 -3.87 12.99
C GLY A 138 -4.34 -5.23 13.19
N SER A 139 -4.92 -6.07 14.04
CA SER A 139 -4.40 -7.41 14.39
C SER A 139 -5.54 -8.41 14.56
N ASP A 140 -5.36 -9.66 14.11
CA ASP A 140 -6.38 -10.71 14.10
C ASP A 140 -5.92 -12.06 14.70
N ILE A 141 -4.72 -12.15 15.29
CA ILE A 141 -3.96 -13.39 15.51
C ILE A 141 -4.78 -14.53 16.17
N PHE A 142 -4.79 -15.67 15.50
CA PHE A 142 -5.24 -16.94 16.07
C PHE A 142 -4.27 -17.51 17.12
N GLY A 143 -4.79 -17.87 18.30
CA GLY A 143 -4.10 -18.80 19.21
C GLY A 143 -3.08 -18.21 20.18
N ALA A 144 -2.95 -16.89 20.25
CA ALA A 144 -2.15 -16.25 21.30
C ALA A 144 -3.12 -15.94 22.46
N GLY A 145 -3.01 -16.69 23.56
CA GLY A 145 -3.95 -16.64 24.69
C GLY A 145 -4.05 -15.25 25.39
N PRO A 146 -4.74 -15.17 26.55
CA PRO A 146 -5.04 -13.91 27.24
C PRO A 146 -3.82 -13.11 27.74
N GLN A 147 -2.61 -13.66 27.56
CA GLN A 147 -1.31 -13.01 27.76
C GLN A 147 -0.45 -12.97 26.47
N ALA A 148 -1.07 -12.89 25.27
CA ALA A 148 -0.38 -12.52 24.02
C ALA A 148 0.06 -11.04 24.09
N ALA A 149 1.06 -10.83 24.91
CA ALA A 149 1.45 -9.54 25.39
C ALA A 149 2.09 -8.71 24.29
N VAL A 150 1.62 -7.53 23.91
CA VAL A 150 0.37 -6.82 24.20
C VAL A 150 0.39 -5.78 23.08
N ARG A 151 -0.60 -5.75 22.17
CA ARG A 151 -0.69 -4.71 21.10
C ARG A 151 0.57 -4.66 20.23
N THR A 152 0.64 -5.54 19.22
CA THR A 152 1.64 -5.64 18.12
C THR A 152 2.69 -4.54 18.15
N ASP A 153 4.00 -4.85 18.13
CA ASP A 153 5.21 -4.00 18.08
C ASP A 153 5.13 -2.47 17.74
N PHE A 154 4.07 -2.04 17.08
CA PHE A 154 3.51 -0.69 17.02
C PHE A 154 3.01 -0.10 18.36
N GLY A 155 2.67 -0.88 19.39
CA GLY A 155 2.11 -0.41 20.68
C GLY A 155 0.67 0.12 20.59
N GLY A 156 0.01 0.36 21.74
CA GLY A 156 -1.28 1.07 21.82
C GLY A 156 -2.50 0.44 21.10
N ASP A 157 -3.62 1.16 21.06
CA ASP A 157 -4.82 0.73 20.33
C ASP A 157 -4.76 0.99 18.83
N ARG A 158 -5.11 -0.02 18.02
CA ARG A 158 -5.09 0.06 16.55
C ARG A 158 -6.52 0.11 15.99
N PRO A 159 -6.78 0.90 14.93
CA PRO A 159 -8.13 1.23 14.49
C PRO A 159 -8.92 0.02 13.96
N MET A 160 -8.28 -0.89 13.25
CA MET A 160 -8.95 -1.97 12.50
C MET A 160 -8.74 -3.35 13.13
N ASN A 161 -8.71 -3.46 14.47
CA ASN A 161 -8.51 -4.75 15.14
C ASN A 161 -9.58 -5.79 14.78
N GLY A 162 -9.16 -7.06 14.72
CA GLY A 162 -10.04 -8.21 14.54
C GLY A 162 -10.69 -8.66 15.85
N PRO A 163 -11.72 -9.51 15.77
CA PRO A 163 -12.62 -9.86 16.87
C PRO A 163 -11.93 -10.55 18.08
N PHE A 164 -10.69 -11.02 17.90
CA PHE A 164 -9.92 -11.69 18.96
C PHE A 164 -9.04 -10.76 19.81
N PHE A 165 -8.76 -9.53 19.35
CA PHE A 165 -7.89 -8.55 20.03
C PHE A 165 -8.61 -7.27 20.46
N GLY A 166 -9.95 -7.32 20.46
CA GLY A 166 -10.83 -6.18 20.68
C GLY A 166 -11.52 -5.76 19.38
N ASP A 167 -12.79 -5.38 19.50
CA ASP A 167 -13.54 -4.84 18.37
C ASP A 167 -12.75 -3.71 17.68
N ALA A 168 -12.98 -3.55 16.38
CA ALA A 168 -12.52 -2.37 15.67
C ALA A 168 -12.97 -1.11 16.41
N LEU A 169 -12.10 -0.11 16.40
CA LEU A 169 -12.30 1.07 17.23
C LEU A 169 -13.46 1.90 16.70
N SER A 170 -14.19 2.52 17.63
CA SER A 170 -15.10 3.59 17.28
C SER A 170 -14.31 4.84 16.88
N LEU A 171 -14.81 5.56 15.90
CA LEU A 171 -14.34 6.87 15.47
C LEU A 171 -14.21 7.84 16.65
N ALA A 172 -15.13 7.79 17.61
CA ALA A 172 -15.12 8.62 18.81
C ALA A 172 -13.88 8.40 19.70
N ARG A 173 -13.19 7.25 19.56
CA ARG A 173 -11.99 6.93 20.31
C ARG A 173 -10.73 7.54 19.71
N ILE A 174 -10.78 8.09 18.49
CA ILE A 174 -9.60 8.62 17.81
C ILE A 174 -9.47 10.13 18.11
N PRO A 175 -8.49 10.56 18.92
CA PRO A 175 -8.32 11.97 19.25
C PRO A 175 -7.73 12.77 18.07
N ASN A 176 -6.94 12.13 17.21
CA ASN A 176 -6.29 12.78 16.07
C ASN A 176 -6.35 11.92 14.80
N SER A 177 -7.43 12.06 14.04
CA SER A 177 -7.68 11.29 12.83
C SER A 177 -6.69 11.60 11.69
N ALA A 178 -6.09 12.78 11.68
CA ALA A 178 -5.07 13.18 10.71
C ALA A 178 -3.67 12.62 11.01
N GLN A 179 -3.48 11.91 12.12
CA GLN A 179 -2.19 11.32 12.49
C GLN A 179 -2.25 9.80 12.66
N LEU A 180 -3.44 9.21 12.67
CA LEU A 180 -3.60 7.76 12.77
C LEU A 180 -3.67 7.11 11.39
N ILE A 181 -2.73 6.19 11.12
CA ILE A 181 -2.72 5.38 9.90
C ILE A 181 -3.83 4.32 9.99
N LEU A 182 -4.62 4.19 8.92
CA LEU A 182 -5.56 3.08 8.74
C LEU A 182 -5.01 2.00 7.82
N VAL A 183 -4.39 2.39 6.71
CA VAL A 183 -3.96 1.47 5.67
C VAL A 183 -2.61 1.92 5.13
N GLY A 184 -1.69 0.97 4.97
CA GLY A 184 -0.38 1.20 4.36
C GLY A 184 -0.20 0.32 3.14
N GLU A 185 0.61 0.78 2.19
CA GLU A 185 1.08 -0.06 1.10
C GLU A 185 2.03 -1.16 1.56
N GLN A 186 2.10 -2.27 0.83
CA GLN A 186 3.00 -3.37 1.18
C GLN A 186 3.68 -4.00 -0.03
N ARG A 187 4.91 -4.49 0.18
CA ARG A 187 5.78 -5.18 -0.77
C ARG A 187 6.22 -6.55 -0.24
N THR A 188 5.29 -7.46 0.02
CA THR A 188 5.61 -8.86 0.35
C THR A 188 4.62 -9.84 -0.28
N ASN A 189 4.96 -11.12 -0.27
CA ASN A 189 4.17 -12.23 -0.80
C ASN A 189 3.21 -12.85 0.23
N ARG A 190 3.05 -12.20 1.39
CA ARG A 190 2.13 -12.66 2.45
C ARG A 190 0.68 -12.45 2.06
N ARG A 191 -0.18 -13.32 2.60
CA ARG A 191 -1.61 -13.40 2.29
C ARG A 191 -2.53 -12.81 3.36
N ASP A 192 -1.94 -12.15 4.35
CA ASP A 192 -2.63 -11.54 5.46
C ASP A 192 -3.13 -10.13 5.10
N PRO A 193 -4.33 -9.72 5.53
CA PRO A 193 -4.86 -8.39 5.31
C PRO A 193 -4.30 -7.31 6.23
N GLU A 194 -3.52 -7.68 7.23
CA GLU A 194 -3.01 -6.79 8.26
C GLU A 194 -1.48 -6.78 8.38
N PHE A 195 -0.95 -5.67 8.89
CA PHE A 195 0.42 -5.65 9.38
C PHE A 195 0.54 -6.50 10.66
N TYR A 196 1.05 -7.70 10.48
CA TYR A 196 1.15 -8.76 11.49
C TYR A 196 2.08 -8.39 12.66
N THR A 197 3.30 -7.93 12.37
CA THR A 197 4.33 -7.51 13.33
C THR A 197 5.17 -6.36 12.76
N VAL A 198 6.00 -5.67 13.56
CA VAL A 198 6.94 -4.71 12.96
C VAL A 198 8.03 -5.42 12.18
N VAL A 199 8.46 -6.62 12.58
CA VAL A 199 9.55 -7.32 11.86
C VAL A 199 9.22 -7.60 10.40
N ASP A 200 7.94 -7.62 10.05
CA ASP A 200 7.40 -7.89 8.72
C ASP A 200 6.96 -6.65 7.93
N LEU A 201 7.30 -5.45 8.40
CA LEU A 201 7.09 -4.23 7.63
C LEU A 201 7.98 -4.23 6.38
N GLU A 202 7.38 -4.46 5.22
CA GLU A 202 8.04 -4.33 3.93
C GLU A 202 7.18 -3.41 3.06
N PHE A 203 7.65 -2.19 2.84
CA PHE A 203 6.87 -1.17 2.14
C PHE A 203 7.20 -1.08 0.67
N LEU A 204 6.24 -0.60 -0.13
CA LEU A 204 6.53 -0.21 -1.50
C LEU A 204 7.42 1.03 -1.50
N ASN A 205 8.45 0.98 -2.34
CA ASN A 205 9.42 2.04 -2.49
C ASN A 205 9.10 2.88 -3.74
N HIS A 206 8.07 3.72 -3.64
CA HIS A 206 7.75 4.70 -4.67
C HIS A 206 8.75 5.87 -4.60
N LEU A 207 9.96 5.67 -5.12
CA LEU A 207 11.04 6.69 -5.16
C LEU A 207 11.46 7.19 -3.77
N GLY A 208 11.67 6.28 -2.82
CA GLY A 208 12.06 6.58 -1.45
C GLY A 208 10.90 6.85 -0.49
N THR A 209 9.66 6.60 -0.91
CA THR A 209 8.45 6.90 -0.13
C THR A 209 7.39 5.81 -0.28
N THR A 210 6.47 5.77 0.68
CA THR A 210 5.33 4.86 0.74
C THR A 210 4.08 5.69 0.99
N ASN A 211 2.95 5.31 0.38
CA ASN A 211 1.68 5.97 0.66
C ASN A 211 0.96 5.31 1.84
N PHE A 212 0.43 6.16 2.71
CA PHE A 212 -0.38 5.78 3.85
C PHE A 212 -1.72 6.51 3.79
N LEU A 213 -2.79 5.81 4.10
CA LEU A 213 -4.13 6.33 4.32
C LEU A 213 -4.35 6.54 5.81
N PHE A 214 -4.88 7.70 6.17
CA PHE A 214 -5.15 8.12 7.54
C PHE A 214 -6.64 8.07 7.89
N ALA A 215 -6.95 8.15 9.17
CA ALA A 215 -8.29 7.97 9.70
C ALA A 215 -9.32 9.02 9.25
N ASP A 216 -8.87 10.22 8.89
CA ASP A 216 -9.69 11.25 8.26
C ASP A 216 -9.90 11.05 6.73
N GLY A 217 -9.34 9.99 6.15
CA GLY A 217 -9.39 9.71 4.72
C GLY A 217 -8.31 10.42 3.88
N HIS A 218 -7.38 11.16 4.50
CA HIS A 218 -6.26 11.72 3.76
C HIS A 218 -5.20 10.68 3.43
N VAL A 219 -4.49 10.88 2.31
CA VAL A 219 -3.42 9.98 1.85
C VAL A 219 -2.16 10.80 1.73
N LYS A 220 -1.05 10.26 2.23
CA LYS A 220 0.24 10.95 2.24
C LYS A 220 1.36 10.00 1.86
N ALA A 221 2.22 10.43 0.93
CA ALA A 221 3.49 9.78 0.66
C ALA A 221 4.52 10.24 1.70
N MET A 222 5.17 9.31 2.40
CA MET A 222 6.23 9.63 3.34
C MET A 222 7.21 8.47 3.48
N LYS A 223 8.39 8.78 4.03
CA LYS A 223 9.34 7.75 4.44
C LYS A 223 8.75 6.98 5.61
N PRO A 224 8.83 5.63 5.63
CA PRO A 224 8.30 4.84 6.73
C PRO A 224 8.79 5.28 8.11
N VAL A 225 10.06 5.68 8.26
CA VAL A 225 10.60 6.15 9.56
C VAL A 225 9.81 7.30 10.17
N ASN A 226 9.25 8.18 9.34
CA ASN A 226 8.51 9.34 9.79
C ASN A 226 7.13 8.98 10.37
N THR A 227 6.73 7.71 10.30
CA THR A 227 5.48 7.21 10.90
C THR A 227 5.66 6.74 12.35
N GLY A 228 6.90 6.59 12.84
CA GLY A 228 7.21 6.14 14.20
C GLY A 228 7.85 7.19 15.10
N THR A 229 8.28 8.35 14.56
CA THR A 229 8.94 9.42 15.32
C THR A 229 8.71 10.79 14.65
N PRO A 230 8.48 11.88 15.41
CA PRO A 230 8.42 11.97 16.88
C PRO A 230 7.12 11.41 17.48
N ILE A 231 6.10 11.18 16.66
CA ILE A 231 4.81 10.63 17.07
C ILE A 231 4.65 9.25 16.42
N ASN A 232 4.14 8.30 17.19
CA ASN A 232 3.73 7.01 16.67
C ASN A 232 2.36 7.11 16.00
N MET A 233 2.34 7.03 14.67
CA MET A 233 1.14 7.15 13.83
C MET A 233 0.35 5.84 13.70
N TRP A 234 0.82 4.75 14.33
CA TRP A 234 0.23 3.42 14.19
C TRP A 234 -0.77 3.08 15.30
N ASN A 235 -0.92 3.92 16.32
CA ASN A 235 -1.86 3.70 17.41
C ASN A 235 -2.55 4.98 17.87
N VAL A 236 -3.70 4.82 18.52
CA VAL A 236 -4.58 5.90 18.98
C VAL A 236 -3.96 6.75 20.08
N ASP A 237 -3.06 6.15 20.87
CA ASP A 237 -2.46 6.81 22.03
C ASP A 237 -1.44 7.89 21.63
N ASN A 238 -1.11 8.01 20.33
CA ASN A 238 -0.27 9.06 19.76
C ASN A 238 1.05 9.24 20.53
N THR A 239 1.61 8.14 21.05
CA THR A 239 2.72 8.20 22.00
C THR A 239 4.00 8.68 21.32
N THR A 240 4.67 9.63 21.96
CA THR A 240 6.03 10.04 21.58
C THR A 240 7.02 9.06 22.20
N ALA A 241 7.86 8.41 21.41
CA ALA A 241 9.02 7.71 21.98
C ALA A 241 10.09 8.76 22.36
N PRO A 242 10.74 8.76 23.55
CA PRO A 242 10.49 8.07 24.84
C PRO A 242 9.98 9.03 25.96
N GLY A 243 9.05 8.56 26.81
CA GLY A 243 8.57 9.31 27.99
C GLY A 243 7.11 9.00 28.38
N ASP A 244 6.85 7.77 28.81
CA ASP A 244 5.50 7.24 29.05
C ASP A 244 4.87 7.76 30.35
N ALA A 245 3.64 8.28 30.28
CA ALA A 245 2.77 8.54 31.43
C ALA A 245 1.48 7.70 31.45
N ALA A 246 1.31 6.73 30.55
CA ALA A 246 0.21 5.77 30.59
C ALA A 246 0.70 4.35 30.20
N PRO A 247 0.30 3.30 30.94
CA PRO A 247 0.88 1.96 30.84
C PRO A 247 0.24 1.15 29.69
N GLY A 248 0.53 1.54 28.45
CA GLY A 248 0.69 0.54 27.38
C GLY A 248 2.07 -0.09 27.54
N PRO A 249 2.30 -1.35 27.12
CA PRO A 249 3.61 -1.98 27.26
C PRO A 249 4.64 -1.08 26.58
N ALA A 250 5.53 -0.50 27.38
CA ALA A 250 6.76 0.07 26.87
C ALA A 250 7.42 -1.03 26.03
N LEU A 251 7.50 -0.82 24.72
CA LEU A 251 8.27 -1.72 23.88
C LEU A 251 9.67 -1.80 24.49
N PRO A 252 10.25 -3.00 24.67
CA PRO A 252 11.66 -3.08 24.96
C PRO A 252 12.42 -2.55 23.73
N GLY A 253 12.90 -1.31 23.80
CA GLY A 253 14.01 -0.78 22.99
C GLY A 253 13.79 -0.57 21.48
N GLY A 254 12.82 0.27 21.06
CA GLY A 254 12.88 0.91 19.73
C GLY A 254 12.71 -0.01 18.50
N ALA A 255 12.08 -1.18 18.63
CA ALA A 255 11.91 -2.14 17.54
C ALA A 255 11.17 -1.57 16.30
N LEU A 256 10.07 -0.83 16.51
CA LEU A 256 9.37 -0.12 15.43
C LEU A 256 10.31 0.86 14.71
N THR A 257 10.93 1.77 15.46
CA THR A 257 11.85 2.78 14.90
C THR A 257 13.04 2.14 14.19
N ALA A 258 13.63 1.09 14.76
CA ALA A 258 14.75 0.36 14.17
C ALA A 258 14.35 -0.29 12.84
N LYS A 259 13.18 -0.94 12.79
CA LYS A 259 12.69 -1.52 11.55
C LYS A 259 12.35 -0.46 10.51
N LEU A 260 11.60 0.59 10.88
CA LEU A 260 11.26 1.64 9.93
C LEU A 260 12.52 2.35 9.39
N SER A 261 13.56 2.47 10.22
CA SER A 261 14.89 2.95 9.80
C SER A 261 15.58 1.97 8.85
N SER A 262 15.52 0.67 9.14
CA SER A 262 16.03 -0.37 8.24
C SER A 262 15.33 -0.33 6.88
N GLU A 263 14.00 -0.23 6.85
CA GLU A 263 13.23 -0.11 5.61
C GLU A 263 13.61 1.15 4.84
N GLN A 264 13.78 2.30 5.52
CA GLN A 264 14.28 3.50 4.86
C GLN A 264 15.68 3.32 4.24
N ASN A 265 16.56 2.53 4.87
CA ASN A 265 17.89 2.26 4.32
C ASN A 265 17.87 1.27 3.15
N ARG A 266 16.79 0.50 3.00
CA ARG A 266 16.57 -0.43 1.87
C ARG A 266 15.96 0.26 0.64
N MET A 267 15.55 1.52 0.77
CA MET A 267 14.91 2.32 -0.28
C MET A 267 15.90 3.06 -1.17
#